data_AF-A0A1G8D9Z1-F1
#
_entry.id   AF-A0A1G8D9Z1-F1
#
_cell.length_a   1.000
_cell.length_b   1.000
_cell.length_c   1.000
_cell.angle_alpha   90.00
_cell.angle_beta   90.00
_cell.angle_gamma   90.00
#
_symmetry.space_group_name_H-M   'P 1'
#
loop_
_entity.id
_entity.type
_entity.pdbx_description
1 polymer ?
#
loop_
_entity_poly.entity_id
_entity_poly.type
_entity_poly.pdbx_seq_one_letter_code
_entity_poly.pdbx_strand_id
1 'polypeptide(L)'
;MKELEIIISKVKESLSAKEDEVAGAVSVNTYVHSTLENRKLEVALFENSAKQVTTDPTQKSTILANFERDAKALINEINKIEV
;
A
#
# COMPACT_ATOMS: atom_id res chain seq x y z
N MET A 1 -9.46 -13.89 2.09
CA MET A 1 -10.18 -13.47 3.30
C MET A 1 -10.72 -12.08 3.00
N LYS A 2 -12.05 -11.88 2.96
CA LYS A 2 -12.64 -10.65 2.40
C LYS A 2 -12.15 -9.37 3.08
N GLU A 3 -11.87 -9.44 4.38
CA GLU A 3 -11.35 -8.32 5.17
C GLU A 3 -9.93 -7.92 4.74
N LEU A 4 -9.06 -8.87 4.39
CA LEU A 4 -7.73 -8.56 3.86
C LEU A 4 -7.81 -7.90 2.48
N GLU A 5 -8.74 -8.34 1.63
CA GLU A 5 -8.96 -7.71 0.32
C GLU A 5 -9.35 -6.24 0.46
N ILE A 6 -10.18 -5.90 1.46
CA ILE A 6 -10.53 -4.51 1.76
C ILE A 6 -9.30 -3.70 2.18
N ILE A 7 -8.43 -4.27 3.02
CA ILE A 7 -7.19 -3.60 3.45
C ILE A 7 -6.27 -3.35 2.25
N ILE A 8 -6.08 -4.34 1.38
CA ILE A 8 -5.27 -4.22 0.16
C ILE A 8 -5.83 -3.15 -0.76
N SER A 9 -7.15 -3.13 -0.99
CA SER A 9 -7.79 -2.13 -1.84
C SER A 9 -7.53 -0.71 -1.37
N LYS A 10 -7.61 -0.45 -0.05
CA LYS A 10 -7.30 0.88 0.52
C LYS A 10 -5.86 1.33 0.22
N VAL A 11 -4.90 0.42 0.32
CA VAL A 11 -3.49 0.72 0.02
C VAL A 11 -3.33 1.05 -1.48
N LYS A 12 -3.96 0.27 -2.36
CA LYS A 12 -3.91 0.48 -3.81
C LYS A 12 -4.61 1.76 -4.25
N GLU A 13 -5.73 2.11 -3.63
CA GLU A 13 -6.41 3.39 -3.85
C GLU A 13 -5.50 4.57 -3.47
N SER A 14 -4.81 4.49 -2.32
CA SER A 14 -3.87 5.53 -1.91
C SER A 14 -2.69 5.67 -2.87
N LEU A 15 -2.16 4.55 -3.38
CA LEU A 15 -1.09 4.56 -4.39
C LEU A 15 -1.59 5.19 -5.70
N SER A 16 -2.75 4.77 -6.20
CA SER A 16 -3.35 5.30 -7.43
C SER A 16 -3.58 6.81 -7.34
N ALA A 17 -4.11 7.30 -6.22
CA ALA A 17 -4.30 8.73 -6.01
C ALA A 17 -2.98 9.51 -6.06
N LYS A 18 -1.89 8.94 -5.51
CA LYS A 18 -0.57 9.56 -5.57
C LYS A 18 0.06 9.47 -6.96
N GLU A 19 -0.18 8.40 -7.72
CA GLU A 19 0.21 8.29 -9.13
C GLU A 19 -0.45 9.39 -9.97
N ASP A 20 -1.74 9.61 -9.78
CA ASP A 20 -2.50 10.67 -10.47
C ASP A 20 -1.99 12.07 -10.09
N GLU A 21 -1.69 12.30 -8.81
CA GLU A 21 -1.09 13.55 -8.32
C GLU A 21 0.26 13.84 -8.99
N VAL A 22 1.14 12.83 -9.04
CA VAL A 22 2.44 12.93 -9.71
C VAL A 22 2.28 13.16 -11.22
N ALA A 23 1.34 12.48 -11.87
CA ALA A 23 1.09 12.64 -13.30
C ALA A 23 0.51 14.02 -13.66
N GLY A 24 -0.24 14.64 -12.75
CA GLY A 24 -0.86 15.95 -12.94
C GLY A 24 0.07 17.15 -12.65
N ALA A 25 1.24 16.92 -12.04
CA ALA A 25 2.15 17.99 -11.67
C ALA A 25 2.95 18.55 -12.87
N VAL A 26 3.10 19.88 -12.90
CA VAL A 26 3.75 20.61 -14.01
C VAL A 26 5.23 20.23 -14.16
N SER A 27 5.89 19.93 -13.04
CA SER A 27 7.26 19.46 -13.02
C SER A 27 7.48 18.57 -11.81
N VAL A 28 8.01 17.38 -12.03
CA VAL A 28 8.32 16.42 -10.98
C VAL A 28 9.80 16.08 -11.07
N ASN A 29 10.50 16.06 -9.94
CA ASN A 29 11.91 15.67 -9.94
C ASN A 29 12.06 14.15 -10.10
N THR A 30 13.24 13.70 -10.54
CA THR A 30 13.50 12.25 -10.72
C THR A 30 13.38 11.46 -9.42
N TYR A 31 13.65 12.10 -8.27
CA TYR A 31 13.56 11.47 -6.95
C TYR A 31 12.13 11.09 -6.58
N VAL A 32 11.13 11.89 -6.95
CA VAL A 32 9.71 11.58 -6.76
C VAL A 32 9.31 10.36 -7.57
N HIS A 33 9.73 10.26 -8.84
CA HIS A 33 9.48 9.07 -9.65
C HIS A 33 10.14 7.82 -9.05
N SER A 34 11.40 7.90 -8.64
CA SER A 34 12.07 6.76 -7.99
C SER A 34 11.39 6.36 -6.68
N THR A 35 10.96 7.33 -5.88
CA THR A 35 10.25 7.07 -4.62
C THR A 35 8.89 6.42 -4.90
N LEU A 36 8.15 6.89 -5.90
CA LEU A 36 6.88 6.32 -6.32
C LEU A 36 7.05 4.85 -6.76
N GLU A 37 8.04 4.56 -7.61
CA GLU A 37 8.33 3.18 -8.04
C GLU A 37 8.68 2.26 -6.85
N ASN A 38 9.45 2.75 -5.88
CA ASN A 38 9.72 2.00 -4.65
C ASN A 38 8.42 1.68 -3.89
N ARG A 39 7.47 2.63 -3.80
CA ARG A 39 6.17 2.37 -3.17
C ARG A 39 5.31 1.39 -3.96
N LYS A 40 5.36 1.39 -5.30
CA LYS A 40 4.69 0.37 -6.12
C LYS A 40 5.20 -1.03 -5.79
N LEU A 41 6.51 -1.19 -5.64
CA LEU A 41 7.12 -2.47 -5.27
C LEU A 41 6.68 -2.91 -3.87
N GLU A 42 6.66 -2.00 -2.89
CA GLU A 42 6.19 -2.31 -1.54
C GLU A 42 4.72 -2.71 -1.50
N VAL A 43 3.84 -2.03 -2.26
CA VAL A 43 2.42 -2.42 -2.39
C VAL A 43 2.28 -3.80 -3.02
N ALA A 44 3.09 -4.12 -4.04
CA ALA A 44 3.08 -5.45 -4.65
C ALA A 44 3.55 -6.54 -3.67
N LEU A 45 4.58 -6.27 -2.86
CA LEU A 45 5.04 -7.17 -1.81
C LEU A 45 3.98 -7.35 -0.72
N PHE A 46 3.31 -6.27 -0.30
CA PHE A 46 2.21 -6.31 0.65
C PHE A 46 1.06 -7.18 0.14
N GLU A 47 0.64 -7.00 -1.11
CA GLU A 47 -0.40 -7.83 -1.75
C GLU A 47 0.00 -9.31 -1.79
N ASN A 48 1.26 -9.61 -2.14
CA ASN A 48 1.75 -10.99 -2.18
C ASN A 48 1.82 -11.62 -0.80
N SER A 49 2.17 -10.87 0.25
CA SER A 49 2.16 -11.38 1.63
C SER A 49 0.75 -11.80 2.06
N ALA A 50 -0.29 -11.05 1.66
CA ALA A 50 -1.68 -11.38 1.97
C ALA A 50 -2.16 -12.68 1.30
N LYS A 51 -1.56 -13.08 0.17
CA LYS A 51 -1.87 -14.35 -0.51
C LYS A 51 -1.29 -15.57 0.21
N GLN A 52 -0.31 -15.37 1.10
CA GLN A 52 0.42 -16.44 1.79
C GLN A 52 -0.04 -16.66 3.23
N VAL A 53 -1.00 -15.86 3.73
CA VAL A 53 -1.50 -15.99 5.10
C VAL A 53 -2.40 -17.21 5.27
N THR A 54 -2.34 -17.80 6.46
CA THR A 54 -3.25 -18.88 6.85
C THR A 54 -4.70 -18.41 6.95
N THR A 55 -5.65 -19.32 6.72
CA THR A 55 -7.09 -19.11 6.90
C THR A 55 -7.60 -19.55 8.27
N ASP A 56 -6.70 -19.94 9.18
CA ASP A 56 -7.03 -20.36 10.54
C ASP A 56 -7.85 -19.27 11.28
N PRO A 57 -9.10 -19.58 11.70
CA PRO A 57 -9.95 -18.64 12.41
C PRO A 57 -9.37 -18.11 13.72
N THR A 58 -8.53 -18.89 14.41
CA THR A 58 -7.92 -18.51 15.69
C THR A 58 -6.85 -17.44 15.52
N GLN A 59 -6.23 -17.36 14.34
CA GLN A 59 -5.20 -16.37 14.01
C GLN A 59 -5.75 -15.18 13.24
N LYS A 60 -6.99 -15.27 12.74
CA LYS A 60 -7.65 -14.26 11.90
C LYS A 60 -7.54 -12.85 12.47
N SER A 61 -7.88 -12.65 13.74
CA SER A 61 -7.87 -11.32 14.38
C SER A 61 -6.47 -10.70 14.41
N THR A 62 -5.46 -11.48 14.79
CA THR A 62 -4.06 -11.06 14.84
C THR A 62 -3.51 -10.74 13.44
N ILE A 63 -3.83 -11.59 12.45
CA ILE A 63 -3.45 -11.36 11.06
C ILE A 63 -4.04 -10.04 10.57
N LEU A 64 -5.34 -9.82 10.77
CA LEU A 64 -5.99 -8.58 10.35
C LEU A 64 -5.39 -7.35 11.04
N ALA A 65 -5.16 -7.40 12.35
CA ALA A 65 -4.56 -6.28 13.08
C ALA A 65 -3.15 -5.93 12.58
N ASN A 66 -2.33 -6.94 12.26
CA ASN A 66 -1.01 -6.72 11.67
C ASN A 66 -1.10 -6.09 10.29
N PHE A 67 -1.97 -6.62 9.42
CA PHE A 67 -2.18 -6.06 8.08
C PHE A 67 -2.74 -4.65 8.11
N GLU A 68 -3.63 -4.30 9.04
CA GLU A 68 -4.12 -2.94 9.21
C GLU A 68 -3.02 -1.97 9.63
N ARG A 69 -2.16 -2.38 10.57
CA ARG A 69 -1.01 -1.58 11.01
C ARG A 69 -0.04 -1.35 9.86
N ASP A 70 0.31 -2.41 9.14
CA ASP A 70 1.29 -2.38 8.07
C ASP A 70 0.74 -1.58 6.87
N ALA A 71 -0.55 -1.72 6.55
CA ALA A 71 -1.25 -0.89 5.56
C ALA A 71 -1.23 0.60 5.94
N LYS A 72 -1.49 0.94 7.20
CA LYS A 72 -1.45 2.33 7.67
C LYS A 72 -0.04 2.92 7.53
N ALA A 73 1.00 2.15 7.87
CA ALA A 73 2.37 2.57 7.69
C ALA A 73 2.69 2.83 6.21
N LEU A 74 2.32 1.91 5.32
CA LEU A 74 2.56 2.04 3.88
C LEU A 74 1.81 3.22 3.26
N ILE A 75 0.54 3.44 3.63
CA ILE A 75 -0.25 4.61 3.20
C ILE A 75 0.43 5.91 3.65
N ASN A 76 0.91 5.97 4.90
CA ASN A 76 1.63 7.15 5.38
C ASN A 76 2.90 7.41 4.57
N GLU A 77 3.64 6.36 4.21
CA GLU A 77 4.85 6.47 3.40
C GLU A 77 4.55 6.90 1.95
N ILE A 78 3.44 6.44 1.35
CA ILE A 78 2.96 6.92 0.05
C ILE A 78 2.62 8.41 0.12
N ASN A 79 1.92 8.84 1.18
CA ASN A 79 1.49 10.22 1.34
C ASN A 79 2.64 11.20 1.62
N LYS A 80 3.81 10.71 2.06
CA LYS A 80 5.04 11.51 2.23
C LYS A 80 5.75 11.83 0.92
N ILE A 81 5.32 11.28 -0.22
CA ILE A 81 5.85 11.67 -1.53
C ILE A 81 5.39 13.10 -1.80
N GLU A 82 6.32 14.04 -1.68
CA GLU A 82 6.14 15.46 -2.00
C GLU A 82 6.26 15.64 -3.52
N VAL A 83 5.16 16.04 -4.15
CA VAL A 83 5.03 16.22 -5.61
C VAL A 83 5.33 17.65 -6.01
#